data_AF-A0A3P7ID37-F1
#
_entry.id   AF-A0A3P7ID37-F1
#
_cell.length_a   1.000
_cell.length_b   1.000
_cell.length_c   1.000
_cell.angle_alpha   90.00
_cell.angle_beta   90.00
_cell.angle_gamma   90.00
#
_symmetry.space_group_name_H-M   'P 1'
#
loop_
_entity.id
_entity.type
_entity.pdbx_description
1 polymer ?
#
loop_
_entity_poly.entity_id
_entity_poly.type
_entity_poly.pdbx_seq_one_letter_code
_entity_poly.pdbx_strand_id
1 'polypeptide(L)'
;MGGRGRGRGGGPGTTIRAVAQALGIARNDMAIYANQRTVEDPPDYPVCHQLDIIIKFQESPFYLDNVQIKDIRRYTDKYNEVQRERLEPDFARLPEELCWRNEKARVPSAKKRKMEDTTEVIQQKLMRLEQAEQQDGVNEEEIEDEEGSEKSEAEAPGSNVPSDDDFGEEDNDYCANYFD
;
A
#
# COMPACT_ATOMS: atom_id res chain seq x y z
N MET A 1 28.71 5.16 -62.24
CA MET A 1 29.71 5.66 -61.28
C MET A 1 29.00 5.95 -59.96
N GLY A 2 29.09 5.03 -58.99
CA GLY A 2 28.46 5.17 -57.66
C GLY A 2 29.54 5.40 -56.61
N GLY A 3 29.55 6.59 -56.01
CA GLY A 3 30.50 6.98 -54.98
C GLY A 3 30.36 6.11 -53.72
N ARG A 4 31.47 5.52 -53.27
CA ARG A 4 31.53 4.80 -52.00
C ARG A 4 31.85 5.79 -50.89
N GLY A 5 30.92 5.88 -49.95
CA GLY A 5 30.91 6.79 -48.82
C GLY A 5 32.15 6.68 -47.94
N ARG A 6 32.65 7.86 -47.56
CA ARG A 6 33.62 8.06 -46.50
C ARG A 6 32.96 7.69 -45.16
N GLY A 7 33.30 6.53 -44.62
CA GLY A 7 33.04 6.19 -43.21
C GLY A 7 34.01 6.92 -42.29
N ARG A 8 33.75 8.19 -42.00
CA ARG A 8 34.26 8.87 -40.80
C ARG A 8 33.56 8.25 -39.59
N GLY A 9 34.29 7.58 -38.72
CA GLY A 9 33.75 7.04 -37.48
C GLY A 9 34.86 6.52 -36.58
N GLY A 10 35.62 7.44 -35.98
CA GLY A 10 36.69 7.08 -35.05
C GLY A 10 37.34 8.33 -34.49
N GLY A 11 36.53 9.21 -33.89
CA GLY A 11 37.07 10.35 -33.13
C GLY A 11 37.91 9.85 -31.96
N PRO A 12 38.87 10.66 -31.45
CA PRO A 12 39.69 10.35 -30.29
C PRO A 12 38.84 10.48 -29.02
N GLY A 13 37.85 9.59 -28.87
CA GLY A 13 37.16 9.40 -27.62
C GLY A 13 38.07 8.61 -26.70
N THR A 14 38.24 9.12 -25.48
CA THR A 14 38.84 8.51 -24.30
C THR A 14 38.20 7.16 -23.98
N THR A 15 38.36 6.20 -24.87
CA THR A 15 37.87 4.84 -24.71
C THR A 15 38.95 4.06 -24.00
N ILE A 16 38.54 3.21 -23.06
CA ILE A 16 39.42 2.30 -22.32
C ILE A 16 40.32 1.51 -23.29
N ARG A 17 39.82 1.21 -24.50
CA ARG A 17 40.57 0.57 -25.58
C ARG A 17 41.74 1.41 -26.11
N ALA A 18 41.58 2.73 -26.27
CA ALA A 18 42.66 3.61 -26.73
C ALA A 18 43.75 3.76 -25.66
N VAL A 19 43.34 3.88 -24.39
CA VAL A 19 44.27 3.92 -23.24
C VAL A 19 45.03 2.60 -23.11
N ALA A 20 44.34 1.46 -23.20
CA ALA A 20 44.97 0.14 -23.17
C ALA A 20 45.99 -0.05 -24.30
N GLN A 21 45.66 0.40 -25.52
CA GLN A 21 46.61 0.37 -26.64
C GLN A 21 47.82 1.28 -26.42
N ALA A 22 47.64 2.47 -25.86
CA ALA A 22 48.74 3.39 -25.53
C ALA A 22 49.67 2.82 -24.44
N LEU A 23 49.12 2.01 -23.52
CA LEU A 23 49.86 1.29 -22.48
C LEU A 23 50.44 -0.06 -22.96
N GLY A 24 50.31 -0.38 -24.26
CA GLY A 24 50.85 -1.61 -24.83
C GLY A 24 50.09 -2.89 -24.47
N ILE A 25 48.89 -2.77 -23.89
CA ILE A 25 48.05 -3.91 -23.53
C ILE A 25 47.39 -4.46 -24.80
N ALA A 26 47.70 -5.70 -25.14
CA ALA A 26 47.11 -6.35 -26.30
C ALA A 26 45.62 -6.59 -26.09
N ARG A 27 44.85 -6.69 -27.19
CA ARG A 27 43.39 -6.88 -27.12
C ARG A 27 42.99 -8.16 -26.36
N ASN A 28 43.81 -9.19 -26.44
CA ASN A 28 43.57 -10.46 -25.77
C ASN A 28 43.82 -10.36 -24.25
N ASP A 29 44.74 -9.48 -23.84
CA ASP A 29 45.10 -9.28 -22.44
C ASP A 29 44.06 -8.42 -21.71
N MET A 30 43.33 -7.54 -22.41
CA MET A 30 42.21 -6.79 -21.82
C MET A 30 41.15 -7.70 -21.18
N ALA A 31 40.91 -8.88 -21.74
CA ALA A 31 39.99 -9.86 -21.18
C ALA A 31 40.51 -10.49 -19.89
N ILE A 32 41.84 -10.54 -19.70
CA ILE A 32 42.47 -11.08 -18.49
C ILE A 32 42.31 -10.08 -17.34
N TYR A 33 42.52 -8.79 -17.59
CA TYR A 33 42.35 -7.73 -16.58
C TYR A 33 40.89 -7.47 -16.22
N ALA A 34 39.95 -7.62 -17.17
CA ALA A 34 38.52 -7.51 -16.88
C ALA A 34 38.01 -8.63 -15.95
N ASN A 35 38.70 -9.77 -15.93
CA ASN A 35 38.38 -10.93 -15.09
C ASN A 35 39.31 -11.06 -13.88
N GLN A 36 40.20 -10.10 -13.64
CA GLN A 36 40.97 -10.08 -12.39
C GLN A 36 40.00 -9.85 -11.25
N ARG A 37 39.83 -10.89 -10.44
CA ARG A 37 39.20 -10.77 -9.11
C ARG A 37 39.98 -9.70 -8.36
N THR A 38 39.29 -8.68 -7.87
CA THR A 38 39.84 -7.77 -6.89
C THR A 38 40.43 -8.62 -5.78
N VAL A 39 41.71 -8.41 -5.47
CA VAL A 39 42.27 -8.91 -4.21
C VAL A 39 41.59 -8.07 -3.15
N GLU A 40 40.46 -8.56 -2.66
CA GLU A 40 39.73 -7.94 -1.58
C GLU A 40 40.62 -8.01 -0.34
N ASP A 41 41.05 -6.84 0.15
CA ASP A 41 41.76 -6.76 1.42
C ASP A 41 40.88 -7.38 2.52
N PRO A 42 41.46 -8.08 3.51
CA PRO A 42 40.69 -8.67 4.59
C PRO A 42 39.82 -7.60 5.24
N PRO A 43 38.51 -7.84 5.42
CA PRO A 43 37.60 -6.81 5.89
C PRO A 43 38.00 -6.35 7.30
N ASP A 44 38.12 -5.04 7.51
CA ASP A 44 38.49 -4.42 8.79
C ASP A 44 37.56 -4.82 9.94
N TYR A 45 36.33 -5.23 9.60
CA TYR A 45 35.34 -5.77 10.52
C TYR A 45 34.77 -7.09 10.02
N PRO A 46 34.53 -8.08 10.90
CA PRO A 46 33.94 -9.33 10.48
C PRO A 46 32.52 -9.09 9.94
N VAL A 47 32.23 -9.61 8.74
CA VAL A 47 30.95 -9.43 8.02
C VAL A 47 29.74 -9.80 8.88
N CYS A 48 29.88 -10.74 9.82
CA CYS A 48 28.81 -11.08 10.77
C CYS A 48 28.34 -9.89 11.61
N HIS A 49 29.23 -8.96 12.00
CA HIS A 49 28.85 -7.80 12.81
C HIS A 49 27.97 -6.82 12.04
N GLN A 50 28.18 -6.69 10.72
CA GLN A 50 27.35 -5.81 9.90
C GLN A 50 25.92 -6.32 9.83
N LEU A 51 25.74 -7.63 9.62
CA LEU A 51 24.42 -8.27 9.62
C LEU A 51 23.75 -8.16 10.99
N ASP A 52 24.48 -8.41 12.07
CA ASP A 52 23.95 -8.31 13.43
C ASP A 52 23.46 -6.89 13.76
N ILE A 53 24.17 -5.85 13.31
CA ILE A 53 23.75 -4.46 13.49
C ILE A 53 22.47 -4.18 12.72
N ILE A 54 22.37 -4.67 11.47
CA ILE A 54 21.17 -4.47 10.64
C ILE A 54 19.95 -5.12 11.30
N ILE A 55 20.08 -6.37 11.78
CA ILE A 55 18.99 -7.09 12.43
C ILE A 55 18.57 -6.36 13.72
N LYS A 56 19.52 -6.02 14.59
CA LYS A 56 19.22 -5.30 15.83
C LYS A 56 18.60 -3.93 15.59
N PHE A 57 18.99 -3.25 14.51
CA PHE A 57 18.40 -1.98 14.15
C PHE A 57 16.94 -2.16 13.70
N GLN A 58 16.62 -3.16 12.89
CA GLN A 58 15.25 -3.44 12.43
C GLN A 58 14.30 -3.84 13.57
N GLU A 59 14.82 -4.50 14.61
CA GLU A 59 14.06 -4.84 15.82
C GLU A 59 13.94 -3.67 16.82
N SER A 60 14.73 -2.61 16.61
CA SER A 60 14.82 -1.47 17.52
C SER A 60 13.55 -0.60 17.48
N PRO A 61 13.18 0.05 18.60
CA PRO A 61 12.08 1.03 18.62
C PRO A 61 12.33 2.27 17.74
N PHE A 62 13.55 2.47 17.25
CA PHE A 62 13.87 3.53 16.30
C PHE A 62 13.50 3.20 14.86
N TYR A 63 13.28 1.92 14.54
CA TYR A 63 12.91 1.48 13.19
C TYR A 63 11.42 1.70 12.94
N LEU A 64 11.12 2.47 11.89
CA LEU A 64 9.76 2.78 11.49
C LEU A 64 9.34 1.82 10.37
N ASP A 65 8.46 0.88 10.72
CA ASP A 65 7.82 0.01 9.74
C ASP A 65 6.86 0.81 8.85
N ASN A 66 6.79 0.44 7.58
CA ASN A 66 5.78 0.96 6.68
C ASN A 66 4.41 0.43 7.10
N VAL A 67 3.58 1.29 7.70
CA VAL A 67 2.21 0.95 8.06
C VAL A 67 1.39 0.83 6.77
N GLN A 68 1.15 -0.41 6.34
CA GLN A 68 0.23 -0.69 5.24
C GLN A 68 -1.21 -0.47 5.70
N ILE A 69 -1.94 0.38 4.99
CA ILE A 69 -3.37 0.57 5.21
C ILE A 69 -4.07 -0.68 4.70
N LYS A 70 -4.76 -1.38 5.60
CA LYS A 70 -5.57 -2.56 5.25
C LYS A 70 -6.94 -2.12 4.76
N ASP A 71 -7.42 -2.72 3.68
CA ASP A 71 -8.72 -2.38 3.08
C ASP A 71 -9.90 -2.80 3.97
N ILE A 72 -9.78 -3.95 4.65
CA ILE A 72 -10.86 -4.54 5.47
C ILE A 72 -10.27 -5.10 6.76
N ARG A 73 -10.97 -4.89 7.87
CA ARG A 73 -10.63 -5.48 9.17
C ARG A 73 -11.03 -6.94 9.21
N ARG A 74 -10.07 -7.81 9.57
CA ARG A 74 -10.29 -9.26 9.72
C ARG A 74 -10.06 -9.67 11.17
N TYR A 75 -10.74 -10.71 11.63
CA TYR A 75 -10.51 -11.27 12.97
C TYR A 75 -9.06 -11.76 13.15
N THR A 76 -8.40 -12.17 12.07
CA THR A 76 -6.97 -12.55 12.06
C THR A 76 -6.04 -11.41 12.48
N ASP A 77 -6.44 -10.15 12.27
CA ASP A 77 -5.61 -8.99 12.63
C ASP A 77 -5.33 -8.92 14.13
N LYS A 78 -6.27 -9.42 14.97
CA LYS A 78 -6.12 -9.48 16.42
C LYS A 78 -4.92 -10.33 16.86
N TYR A 79 -4.59 -11.37 16.09
CA TYR A 79 -3.51 -12.30 16.40
C TYR A 79 -2.20 -11.95 15.69
N ASN A 80 -2.28 -11.15 14.62
CA ASN A 80 -1.12 -10.71 13.84
C ASN A 80 -0.53 -9.39 14.34
N GLU A 81 -1.03 -8.85 15.46
CA GLU A 81 -0.50 -7.62 16.04
C GLU A 81 0.87 -7.89 16.68
N VAL A 82 1.92 -7.42 16.00
CA VAL A 82 3.29 -7.52 16.49
C VAL A 82 3.48 -6.50 17.61
N GLN A 83 3.63 -6.97 18.85
CA GLN A 83 3.95 -6.12 19.99
C GLN A 83 5.42 -5.68 19.88
N ARG A 84 5.64 -4.39 19.65
CA ARG A 84 6.97 -3.77 19.73
C ARG A 84 6.98 -2.72 20.83
N GLU A 85 8.13 -2.53 21.46
CA GLU A 85 8.31 -1.45 22.41
C GLU A 85 8.12 -0.10 21.73
N ARG A 86 7.35 0.78 22.38
CA ARG A 86 7.08 2.11 21.85
C ARG A 86 8.19 3.06 22.27
N LEU A 87 8.78 3.76 21.31
CA LEU A 87 9.72 4.85 21.59
C LEU A 87 8.98 6.02 22.28
N GLU A 88 9.54 6.50 23.40
CA GLU A 88 9.10 7.72 24.07
C GLU A 88 10.16 8.81 23.95
N PRO A 89 10.09 9.68 22.91
CA PRO A 89 11.02 10.79 22.76
C PRO A 89 10.88 11.80 23.90
N ASP A 90 11.99 12.42 24.29
CA ASP A 90 12.00 13.58 25.18
C ASP A 90 11.55 14.83 24.40
N PHE A 91 10.24 15.09 24.39
CA PHE A 91 9.62 16.21 23.67
C PHE A 91 10.09 17.59 24.13
N ALA A 92 10.70 17.73 25.32
CA ALA A 92 11.24 19.01 25.78
C ALA A 92 12.44 19.50 24.96
N ARG A 93 13.11 18.58 24.25
CA ARG A 93 14.27 18.89 23.39
C ARG A 93 13.90 19.05 21.92
N LEU A 94 12.70 18.66 21.53
CA LEU A 94 12.25 18.74 20.14
C LEU A 94 11.51 20.06 19.88
N PRO A 95 11.58 20.61 18.66
CA PRO A 95 10.68 21.66 18.21
C PRO A 95 9.21 21.28 18.41
N GLU A 96 8.37 22.27 18.72
CA GLU A 96 6.95 22.05 19.01
C GLU A 96 6.17 21.45 17.83
N GLU A 97 6.62 21.67 16.60
CA GLU A 97 6.05 21.13 15.37
C GLU A 97 6.21 19.60 15.27
N LEU A 98 7.28 19.05 15.84
CA LEU A 98 7.51 17.61 15.88
C LEU A 98 6.75 16.93 17.02
N CYS A 99 6.12 17.71 17.89
CA CYS A 99 5.37 17.21 19.04
C CYS A 99 3.92 16.87 18.64
N TRP A 100 3.72 15.68 18.06
CA TRP A 100 2.40 15.07 17.78
C TRP A 100 1.37 15.08 18.93
N ARG A 101 1.79 15.31 20.18
CA ARG A 101 0.87 15.44 21.33
C ARG A 101 0.15 16.78 21.36
N ASN A 102 0.74 17.83 20.82
CA ASN A 102 0.22 19.20 20.93
C ASN A 102 -0.85 19.51 19.87
N GLU A 103 -0.89 18.75 18.77
CA GLU A 103 -1.85 18.94 17.68
C GLU A 103 -3.30 18.68 18.12
N LYS A 104 -3.49 17.76 19.08
CA LYS A 104 -4.82 17.41 19.62
C LYS A 104 -5.43 18.48 20.53
N ALA A 105 -4.65 19.47 20.97
CA ALA A 105 -5.11 20.48 21.93
C ALA A 105 -5.90 21.64 21.27
N ARG A 106 -5.91 21.73 19.92
CA ARG A 106 -6.46 22.89 19.20
C ARG A 106 -7.84 22.70 18.58
N VAL A 107 -8.55 21.60 18.83
CA VAL A 107 -9.97 21.53 18.49
C VAL A 107 -10.75 22.19 19.65
N PRO A 108 -11.20 23.45 19.55
CA PRO A 108 -12.12 23.96 20.54
C PRO A 108 -13.35 23.06 20.50
N SER A 109 -13.66 22.41 21.62
CA SER A 109 -14.90 21.65 21.74
C SER A 109 -16.04 22.62 21.47
N ALA A 110 -16.63 22.51 20.27
CA ALA A 110 -17.80 23.29 19.92
C ALA A 110 -18.82 22.99 21.01
N LYS A 111 -19.12 23.98 21.84
CA LYS A 111 -20.12 23.87 22.90
C LYS A 111 -21.40 23.39 22.23
N LYS A 112 -21.72 22.12 22.41
CA LYS A 112 -23.00 21.56 21.98
C LYS A 112 -24.06 22.39 22.68
N ARG A 113 -24.75 23.26 21.93
CA ARG A 113 -25.97 23.89 22.43
C ARG A 113 -26.91 22.72 22.71
N LYS A 114 -27.32 22.58 23.97
CA LYS A 114 -28.46 21.73 24.29
C LYS A 114 -29.64 22.35 23.56
N MET A 115 -30.06 21.76 22.45
CA MET A 115 -31.41 22.02 21.94
C MET A 115 -32.33 21.46 23.00
N GLU A 116 -33.15 22.32 23.60
CA GLU A 116 -34.24 21.86 24.46
C GLU A 116 -35.33 21.32 23.54
N ASP A 117 -35.17 20.06 23.14
CA ASP A 117 -36.14 19.30 22.36
C ASP A 117 -37.31 18.89 23.28
N THR A 118 -38.06 19.88 23.76
CA THR A 118 -39.32 19.62 24.47
C THR A 118 -40.36 19.12 23.46
N THR A 119 -41.18 18.16 23.89
CA THR A 119 -42.18 17.48 23.05
C THR A 119 -43.11 18.45 22.32
N GLU A 120 -43.42 19.58 22.96
CA GLU A 120 -44.27 20.64 22.41
C GLU A 120 -43.60 21.38 21.23
N VAL A 121 -42.29 21.64 21.31
CA VAL A 121 -41.53 22.30 20.25
C VAL A 121 -41.42 21.39 19.02
N ILE A 122 -41.25 20.08 19.25
CA ILE A 122 -41.23 19.08 18.18
C ILE A 122 -42.60 19.02 17.49
N GLN A 123 -43.70 18.96 18.25
CA GLN A 123 -45.06 18.93 17.71
C GLN A 123 -45.39 20.17 16.87
N GLN A 124 -45.01 21.36 17.34
CA GLN A 124 -45.20 22.59 16.58
C GLN A 124 -44.40 22.60 15.27
N LYS A 125 -43.17 22.05 15.29
CA LYS A 125 -42.33 21.96 14.10
C LYS A 125 -42.88 20.96 13.08
N LEU A 126 -43.43 19.84 13.55
CA LEU A 126 -44.09 18.83 12.70
C LEU A 126 -45.35 19.40 12.04
N MET A 127 -46.22 20.09 12.79
CA MET A 127 -47.42 20.74 12.22
C MET A 127 -47.08 21.77 11.14
N ARG A 128 -45.98 22.53 11.31
CA ARG A 128 -45.53 23.50 10.29
C ARG A 128 -45.02 22.81 9.01
N LEU A 129 -44.34 21.68 9.14
CA LEU A 129 -43.84 20.93 7.98
C LEU A 129 -44.99 20.30 7.20
N GLU A 130 -45.97 19.72 7.89
CA GLU A 130 -47.16 19.14 7.26
C GLU A 130 -47.96 20.19 6.44
N GLN A 131 -48.07 21.42 6.96
CA GLN A 131 -48.72 22.52 6.25
C GLN A 131 -47.94 22.99 5.02
N ALA A 132 -46.60 22.97 5.09
CA ALA A 132 -45.75 23.34 3.96
C ALA A 132 -45.86 22.29 2.83
N GLU A 133 -45.84 21.00 3.18
CA GLU A 133 -46.01 19.91 2.21
C GLU A 133 -47.40 19.93 1.54
N GLN A 134 -48.45 20.29 2.28
CA GLN A 134 -49.80 20.46 1.72
C GLN A 134 -49.93 21.65 0.77
N GLN A 135 -49.07 22.67 0.90
CA GLN A 135 -49.02 23.80 -0.03
C GLN A 135 -48.16 23.51 -1.26
N ASP A 136 -47.05 22.79 -1.11
CA ASP A 136 -46.16 22.44 -2.22
C ASP A 136 -46.71 21.33 -3.12
N GLY A 137 -47.60 20.46 -2.62
CA GLY A 137 -48.21 19.38 -3.41
C GLY A 137 -49.24 19.80 -4.48
N VAL A 138 -49.56 21.09 -4.62
CA VAL A 138 -50.54 21.60 -5.60
C VAL A 138 -49.86 22.19 -6.85
N ASN A 139 -48.53 22.29 -6.88
CA ASN A 139 -47.82 23.08 -7.89
C ASN A 139 -46.85 22.28 -8.78
N GLU A 140 -46.95 20.95 -8.82
CA GLU A 140 -46.09 20.06 -9.65
C GLU A 140 -46.85 19.29 -10.75
N GLU A 141 -48.05 19.72 -11.13
CA GLU A 141 -48.68 19.28 -12.39
C GLU A 141 -48.35 20.25 -13.53
N GLU A 142 -47.16 20.11 -14.11
CA GLU A 142 -46.88 20.35 -15.54
C GLU A 142 -45.39 20.10 -15.80
N ILE A 143 -45.06 18.92 -16.34
CA ILE A 143 -44.17 18.68 -17.50
C ILE A 143 -44.46 17.23 -17.91
N GLU A 144 -45.37 17.08 -18.89
CA GLU A 144 -45.40 15.93 -19.79
C GLU A 144 -44.21 16.02 -20.76
N ASP A 145 -43.59 14.87 -21.02
CA ASP A 145 -42.98 14.40 -22.29
C ASP A 145 -41.83 13.42 -21.95
N GLU A 146 -41.58 12.29 -22.59
CA GLU A 146 -42.31 11.25 -23.32
C GLU A 146 -41.26 10.10 -23.46
N GLU A 147 -41.73 8.84 -23.53
CA GLU A 147 -41.07 7.63 -24.08
C GLU A 147 -39.98 6.80 -23.34
N GLY A 148 -40.26 5.47 -23.23
CA GLY A 148 -39.27 4.38 -23.43
C GLY A 148 -39.19 3.27 -22.35
N SER A 149 -40.24 2.45 -22.12
CA SER A 149 -40.43 1.06 -22.61
C SER A 149 -39.54 -0.08 -22.01
N GLU A 150 -40.21 -0.95 -21.22
CA GLU A 150 -40.13 -2.44 -21.08
C GLU A 150 -38.75 -3.14 -20.82
N LYS A 151 -38.57 -4.20 -20.01
CA LYS A 151 -39.41 -5.33 -19.60
C LYS A 151 -38.73 -6.12 -18.46
N SER A 152 -39.53 -6.71 -17.58
CA SER A 152 -39.20 -7.59 -16.45
C SER A 152 -38.80 -9.02 -16.84
N GLU A 153 -37.96 -9.70 -16.05
CA GLU A 153 -38.21 -11.11 -15.67
C GLU A 153 -37.42 -11.52 -14.42
N ALA A 154 -38.13 -12.18 -13.50
CA ALA A 154 -37.65 -12.74 -12.25
C ALA A 154 -37.91 -14.25 -12.28
N GLU A 155 -36.93 -15.09 -11.93
CA GLU A 155 -37.16 -16.51 -11.61
C GLU A 155 -36.29 -16.98 -10.43
N ALA A 156 -36.80 -18.02 -9.77
CA ALA A 156 -36.80 -18.31 -8.34
C ALA A 156 -35.51 -18.94 -7.72
N PRO A 157 -35.39 -18.90 -6.38
CA PRO A 157 -34.34 -19.57 -5.62
C PRO A 157 -34.67 -21.06 -5.40
N GLY A 158 -33.72 -21.98 -5.66
CA GLY A 158 -33.84 -23.37 -5.18
C GLY A 158 -33.31 -24.51 -6.05
N SER A 159 -32.10 -24.43 -6.60
CA SER A 159 -31.43 -25.62 -7.18
C SER A 159 -30.38 -26.17 -6.22
N ASN A 160 -30.78 -27.09 -5.33
CA ASN A 160 -29.85 -27.91 -4.54
C ASN A 160 -29.54 -29.18 -5.35
N VAL A 161 -28.55 -29.10 -6.24
CA VAL A 161 -27.95 -30.28 -6.88
C VAL A 161 -26.77 -30.69 -6.01
N PRO A 162 -26.78 -31.84 -5.32
CA PRO A 162 -25.57 -32.33 -4.66
C PRO A 162 -24.51 -32.62 -5.74
N SER A 163 -23.34 -31.98 -5.60
CA SER A 163 -22.15 -32.19 -6.44
C SER A 163 -21.57 -33.58 -6.17
N ASP A 164 -21.05 -34.22 -7.21
CA ASP A 164 -20.39 -35.53 -7.24
C ASP A 164 -18.96 -35.51 -6.62
N ASP A 165 -18.65 -34.50 -5.79
CA ASP A 165 -17.33 -34.24 -5.22
C ASP A 165 -17.05 -34.97 -3.89
N ASP A 166 -18.04 -35.71 -3.35
CA ASP A 166 -17.91 -36.45 -2.07
C ASP A 166 -17.25 -37.84 -2.23
N PHE A 167 -16.63 -38.16 -3.37
CA PHE A 167 -16.08 -39.50 -3.69
C PHE A 167 -14.54 -39.54 -3.84
N GLY A 168 -13.79 -38.74 -3.08
CA GLY A 168 -12.33 -38.66 -3.26
C GLY A 168 -11.45 -38.59 -2.00
N GLU A 169 -12.00 -38.66 -0.79
CA GLU A 169 -11.21 -38.48 0.45
C GLU A 169 -10.91 -39.78 1.23
N GLU A 170 -11.00 -40.93 0.59
CA GLU A 170 -10.57 -42.20 1.16
C GLU A 170 -9.15 -42.54 0.63
N ASP A 171 -8.17 -42.61 1.53
CA ASP A 171 -6.78 -43.10 1.36
C ASP A 171 -5.66 -42.09 1.02
N ASN A 172 -5.65 -40.93 1.70
CA ASN A 172 -4.41 -40.16 1.84
C ASN A 172 -3.65 -40.57 3.10
N ASP A 173 -2.84 -41.62 3.02
CA ASP A 173 -1.91 -42.11 4.07
C ASP A 173 -0.74 -41.14 4.35
N TYR A 174 -0.89 -39.85 4.05
CA TYR A 174 0.17 -38.84 4.14
C TYR A 174 0.73 -38.70 5.56
N CYS A 175 -0.07 -39.03 6.58
CA CYS A 175 0.37 -39.02 7.98
C CYS A 175 1.26 -40.22 8.37
N ALA A 176 1.21 -41.34 7.65
CA ALA A 176 1.91 -42.57 8.05
C ALA A 176 3.43 -42.54 7.75
N ASN A 177 3.86 -41.80 6.72
CA ASN A 177 5.26 -41.81 6.25
C ASN A 177 6.01 -40.49 6.50
N TYR A 178 5.44 -39.55 7.28
CA TYR A 178 6.05 -38.22 7.43
C TYR A 178 7.19 -38.19 8.47
N PHE A 179 7.22 -39.15 9.39
CA PHE A 179 8.17 -39.14 10.52
C PHE A 179 9.00 -40.42 10.69
N ASP A 180 8.87 -41.41 9.79
CA ASP A 180 9.76 -42.57 9.72
C ASP A 180 11.01 -42.30 8.85
#